data_AF-M3GTX0-F1
#
_entry.id   AF-M3GTX0-F1
#
_cell.length_a   1.000
_cell.length_b   1.000
_cell.length_c   1.000
_cell.angle_alpha   90.00
_cell.angle_beta   90.00
_cell.angle_gamma   90.00
#
_symmetry.space_group_name_H-M   'P 1'
#
loop_
_entity.id
_entity.type
_entity.pdbx_description
1 polymer ?
#
loop_
_entity_poly.entity_id
_entity_poly.type
_entity_poly.pdbx_seq_one_letter_code
_entity_poly.pdbx_strand_id
1 'polypeptide(L)'
;MEQIIAILKKHWLKGAVLLLLLIVNPVVCIGPGHRGVVTNLGSVSDRILGEGINFVAPILQSVKSIDVRIQKVDANSTAPSSDLQEIHTMITLTYHLSPNQVNKLY
;
A
#
# COMPACT_ATOMS: atom_id res chain seq x y z
N MET A 1 -19.61 -17.09 -44.67
CA MET A 1 -19.22 -17.51 -43.30
C MET A 1 -17.73 -17.83 -43.18
N GLU A 2 -17.12 -18.55 -44.12
CA GLU A 2 -15.70 -18.97 -44.09
C GLU A 2 -14.65 -17.85 -43.90
N GLN A 3 -14.82 -16.69 -44.56
CA GLN A 3 -13.85 -15.57 -44.49
C GLN A 3 -13.68 -14.96 -43.09
N ILE A 4 -14.74 -14.97 -42.28
CA ILE A 4 -14.72 -14.40 -40.92
C ILE A 4 -13.87 -15.29 -39.99
N ILE A 5 -13.95 -16.61 -40.15
CA ILE A 5 -13.23 -17.58 -39.33
C ILE A 5 -11.71 -17.51 -39.59
N ALA A 6 -11.30 -17.25 -40.84
CA ALA A 6 -9.90 -17.08 -41.22
C ALA A 6 -9.26 -15.82 -40.62
N ILE A 7 -9.99 -14.70 -40.58
CA ILE A 7 -9.54 -13.45 -39.93
C ILE A 7 -9.41 -13.66 -38.41
N LEU A 8 -10.37 -14.38 -37.80
CA LEU A 8 -10.34 -14.69 -36.38
C LEU A 8 -9.12 -15.54 -36.00
N LYS A 9 -8.81 -16.62 -36.74
CA LYS A 9 -7.59 -17.43 -36.52
C LYS A 9 -6.30 -16.63 -36.70
N LYS A 10 -6.28 -15.71 -37.67
CA LYS A 10 -5.11 -14.84 -37.96
C LYS A 10 -4.81 -13.83 -36.85
N HIS A 11 -5.84 -13.36 -36.14
CA HIS A 11 -5.71 -12.38 -35.06
C HIS A 11 -5.89 -12.94 -33.64
N TRP A 12 -6.26 -14.22 -33.50
CA TRP A 12 -6.44 -14.89 -32.20
C TRP A 12 -5.18 -14.81 -31.33
N LEU A 13 -4.00 -14.95 -31.93
CA LEU A 13 -2.72 -14.81 -31.22
C LEU A 13 -2.50 -13.38 -30.68
N LYS A 14 -2.95 -12.35 -31.41
CA LYS A 14 -2.86 -10.94 -30.96
C LYS A 14 -3.86 -10.67 -29.82
N GLY A 15 -5.04 -11.28 -29.87
CA GLY A 15 -6.02 -11.23 -28.79
C GLY A 15 -5.53 -11.92 -27.51
N ALA A 16 -4.87 -13.08 -27.60
CA ALA A 16 -4.33 -13.80 -26.45
C ALA A 16 -3.13 -13.06 -25.79
N VAL A 17 -2.30 -12.42 -26.60
CA VAL A 17 -1.15 -11.63 -26.13
C VAL A 17 -1.59 -10.36 -25.38
N LEU A 18 -2.61 -9.64 -25.87
CA LEU A 18 -3.21 -8.51 -25.14
C LEU A 18 -3.85 -8.94 -23.81
N LEU A 19 -4.46 -10.13 -23.80
CA LEU A 19 -5.13 -10.69 -22.64
C LEU A 19 -4.12 -11.09 -21.53
N LEU A 20 -2.96 -11.63 -21.89
CA LEU A 20 -1.85 -11.91 -20.96
C LEU A 20 -1.24 -10.62 -20.38
N LEU A 21 -1.14 -9.59 -21.20
CA LEU A 21 -0.54 -8.29 -20.84
C LEU A 21 -1.35 -7.53 -19.78
N LEU A 22 -2.65 -7.82 -19.70
CA LEU A 22 -3.58 -7.31 -18.68
C LEU A 22 -3.61 -8.14 -17.39
N ILE A 23 -3.35 -9.45 -17.43
CA ILE A 23 -3.34 -10.32 -16.23
C ILE A 23 -2.11 -10.04 -15.35
N VAL A 24 -1.05 -9.53 -15.97
CA VAL A 24 0.17 -9.14 -15.28
C VAL A 24 0.01 -7.79 -14.57
N ASN A 25 -1.11 -7.05 -14.72
CA ASN A 25 -1.33 -5.64 -14.32
C ASN A 25 -0.41 -5.19 -13.18
N PRO A 26 0.81 -4.79 -13.52
CA PRO A 26 1.85 -4.65 -12.52
C PRO A 26 1.81 -3.28 -11.89
N VAL A 27 0.91 -2.42 -12.36
CA VAL A 27 0.95 -1.01 -12.07
C VAL A 27 0.10 -0.74 -10.84
N VAL A 28 0.78 -0.30 -9.78
CA VAL A 28 0.16 0.18 -8.55
C VAL A 28 0.52 1.64 -8.38
N CYS A 29 -0.50 2.49 -8.31
CA CYS A 29 -0.33 3.90 -8.03
C CYS A 29 -0.49 4.15 -6.52
N ILE A 30 0.53 4.73 -5.91
CA ILE A 30 0.54 5.10 -4.50
C ILE A 30 0.26 6.59 -4.39
N GLY A 31 -0.76 6.93 -3.61
CA GLY A 31 -1.14 8.32 -3.38
C GLY A 31 -0.06 9.10 -2.62
N PRO A 32 -0.12 10.44 -2.69
CA PRO A 32 0.82 11.27 -1.96
C PRO A 32 0.70 11.07 -0.44
N GLY A 33 1.82 11.23 0.28
CA GLY A 33 1.87 11.01 1.73
C GLY A 33 1.71 9.55 2.17
N HIS A 34 1.79 8.59 1.24
CA HIS A 34 1.73 7.16 1.54
C HIS A 34 2.97 6.43 1.05
N ARG A 35 3.26 5.28 1.64
CA ARG A 35 4.30 4.35 1.22
C ARG A 35 3.74 2.95 1.09
N GLY A 36 4.12 2.24 0.04
CA GLY A 36 3.69 0.87 -0.18
C GLY A 36 4.67 -0.12 0.42
N VAL A 37 4.23 -0.93 1.38
CA VAL A 37 5.00 -2.09 1.83
C VAL A 37 4.68 -3.25 0.90
N VAL A 38 5.72 -3.87 0.33
CA VAL A 38 5.57 -5.05 -0.51
C VAL A 38 5.64 -6.30 0.35
N THR A 39 4.67 -7.20 0.19
CA THR A 39 4.66 -8.51 0.83
C THR A 39 4.68 -9.59 -0.24
N ASN A 40 5.64 -10.52 -0.16
CA ASN A 40 5.75 -11.67 -1.05
C ASN A 40 5.14 -12.90 -0.35
N LEU A 41 3.97 -13.36 -0.79
CA LEU A 41 3.28 -14.56 -0.25
C LEU A 41 3.25 -14.65 1.30
N GLY A 42 3.04 -13.51 1.97
CA GLY A 42 2.97 -13.41 3.44
C GLY A 42 4.27 -12.97 4.13
N SER A 43 5.40 -12.92 3.42
CA SER A 43 6.66 -12.36 3.95
C SER A 43 6.83 -10.89 3.56
N VAL A 44 7.16 -10.04 4.52
CA VAL A 44 7.44 -8.61 4.27
C VAL A 44 8.76 -8.50 3.52
N SER A 45 8.75 -7.79 2.40
CA SER A 45 9.95 -7.46 1.65
C SER A 45 10.57 -6.17 2.19
N ASP A 46 11.90 -6.05 2.12
CA ASP A 46 12.61 -4.81 2.44
C ASP A 46 12.34 -3.68 1.44
N ARG A 47 11.69 -4.00 0.32
CA ARG A 47 11.32 -3.02 -0.71
C ARG A 47 10.10 -2.21 -0.27
N ILE A 48 10.33 -0.91 -0.08
CA ILE A 48 9.28 0.09 0.13
C ILE A 48 9.03 0.85 -1.19
N LEU A 49 7.77 0.91 -1.61
CA LEU A 49 7.32 1.66 -2.77
C LEU A 49 7.02 3.11 -2.38
N GLY A 50 7.54 4.04 -3.19
CA GLY A 50 7.31 5.47 -3.03
C GLY A 50 5.96 5.90 -3.58
N GLU A 51 5.67 7.20 -3.44
CA GLU A 51 4.49 7.83 -4.03
C GLU A 51 4.58 7.79 -5.57
N GLY A 52 3.43 7.73 -6.24
CA GLY A 52 3.34 7.66 -7.69
C GLY A 52 3.19 6.24 -8.24
N ILE A 53 3.52 6.07 -9.53
CA ILE A 53 3.31 4.83 -10.27
C ILE A 53 4.45 3.86 -9.96
N ASN A 54 4.10 2.69 -9.43
CA ASN A 54 5.05 1.62 -9.07
C ASN A 54 4.69 0.32 -9.77
N PHE A 55 5.71 -0.50 -10.04
CA PHE A 55 5.56 -1.81 -10.66
C PHE A 55 5.74 -2.95 -9.65
N VAL A 56 4.81 -3.89 -9.64
CA VAL A 56 4.77 -5.10 -8.80
C VAL A 56 4.24 -6.30 -9.57
N ALA A 57 4.62 -7.52 -9.18
CA ALA A 57 4.06 -8.73 -9.78
C ALA A 57 2.77 -9.12 -9.03
N PRO A 58 1.57 -8.91 -9.60
CA PRO A 58 0.29 -9.02 -8.87
C PRO A 58 -0.05 -10.43 -8.37
N ILE A 59 0.58 -11.48 -8.92
CA ILE A 59 0.33 -12.87 -8.56
C ILE A 59 1.11 -13.29 -7.30
N LEU A 60 2.31 -12.73 -7.10
CA LEU A 60 3.22 -13.12 -6.02
C LEU A 60 3.34 -12.05 -4.92
N GLN A 61 3.10 -10.80 -5.29
CA GLN A 61 3.37 -9.63 -4.47
C GLN A 61 2.09 -8.88 -4.18
N SER A 62 1.88 -8.59 -2.89
CA SER A 62 0.83 -7.69 -2.42
C SER A 62 1.46 -6.38 -1.97
N VAL A 63 0.76 -5.27 -2.22
CA VAL A 63 1.21 -3.95 -1.78
C VAL A 63 0.23 -3.39 -0.76
N LYS A 64 0.72 -3.05 0.42
CA LYS A 64 -0.05 -2.34 1.42
C LYS A 64 0.38 -0.89 1.50
N SER A 65 -0.53 0.02 1.18
CA SER A 65 -0.33 1.46 1.36
C SER A 65 -0.43 1.84 2.84
N ILE A 66 0.60 2.51 3.35
CA ILE A 66 0.71 2.99 4.73
C ILE A 66 0.86 4.50 4.71
N ASP A 67 0.07 5.18 5.55
CA ASP A 67 0.12 6.63 5.69
C ASP A 67 1.38 7.06 6.45
N VAL A 68 2.21 7.88 5.82
CA VAL A 68 3.43 8.45 6.42
C VAL A 68 3.27 9.92 6.79
N ARG A 69 2.05 10.47 6.65
CA ARG A 69 1.75 11.84 7.08
C ARG A 69 1.77 11.95 8.60
N ILE A 70 1.80 13.20 9.06
CA ILE A 70 1.71 13.53 10.47
C ILE A 70 0.35 13.07 11.00
N GLN A 71 0.41 12.24 12.04
CA GLN A 71 -0.74 11.70 12.76
C GLN A 71 -0.76 12.29 14.16
N LYS A 72 -1.97 12.42 14.69
CA LYS A 72 -2.23 12.96 16.01
C LYS A 72 -3.01 11.93 16.81
N VAL A 73 -2.53 11.58 17.99
CA VAL A 73 -3.23 10.73 18.95
C VAL A 73 -3.41 11.52 20.23
N ASP A 74 -4.66 11.63 20.66
CA ASP A 74 -5.02 12.31 21.90
C ASP A 74 -5.25 11.27 22.99
N ALA A 75 -4.51 11.41 24.09
CA ALA A 75 -4.63 10.58 25.28
C ALA A 75 -5.15 11.44 26.43
N ASN A 76 -6.30 11.06 26.96
CA ASN A 76 -6.88 11.66 28.15
C ASN A 76 -6.52 10.80 29.36
N SER A 77 -5.98 11.41 30.40
CA SER A 77 -5.65 10.73 31.64
C SER A 77 -6.07 11.60 32.82
N THR A 78 -6.67 10.96 33.81
CA THR A 78 -6.99 11.56 35.10
C THR A 78 -6.14 10.86 36.14
N ALA A 79 -5.39 11.63 36.92
CA ALA A 79 -4.56 11.10 37.98
C ALA A 79 -4.67 12.00 39.23
N PRO A 80 -4.51 11.46 40.44
CA PRO A 80 -4.35 12.29 41.63
C PRO A 80 -2.95 12.92 41.64
N SER A 81 -2.88 14.20 41.99
CA SER A 81 -1.63 14.91 42.21
C SER A 81 -0.97 14.49 43.53
N SER A 82 0.27 14.94 43.77
CA SER A 82 0.98 14.69 45.03
C SER A 82 0.20 15.15 46.28
N ASP A 83 -0.74 16.07 46.12
CA ASP A 83 -1.54 16.65 47.19
C ASP A 83 -2.99 16.10 47.21
N LEU A 84 -3.21 14.95 46.57
CA LEU A 84 -4.52 14.26 46.48
C LEU A 84 -5.61 15.07 45.77
N GLN A 85 -5.22 15.98 44.88
CA GLN A 85 -6.16 16.70 44.02
C GLN A 85 -6.32 15.98 42.68
N GLU A 86 -7.54 15.88 42.17
CA GLU A 86 -7.80 15.27 40.88
C GLU A 86 -7.34 16.22 39.76
N ILE A 87 -6.39 15.78 38.93
CA ILE A 87 -5.92 16.53 37.76
C ILE A 87 -6.34 15.81 36.48
N HIS A 88 -6.92 16.58 35.55
CA HIS A 88 -7.25 16.12 34.21
C HIS A 88 -6.15 16.55 33.24
N THR A 89 -5.50 15.58 32.61
CA THR A 89 -4.43 15.83 31.65
C THR A 89 -4.86 15.33 30.27
N MET A 90 -4.81 16.22 29.28
CA MET A 90 -4.94 15.87 27.87
C MET A 90 -3.58 15.98 27.21
N ILE A 91 -3.06 14.85 26.74
CA ILE A 91 -1.78 14.76 26.05
C ILE A 91 -2.06 14.49 24.57
N THR A 92 -1.62 15.41 23.72
CA THR A 92 -1.60 15.20 22.27
C THR A 92 -0.22 14.71 21.85
N LEU A 93 -0.13 13.49 21.32
CA LEU A 93 1.07 12.98 20.66
C LEU A 93 0.97 13.21 19.15
N THR A 94 1.89 14.01 18.61
CA THR A 94 2.06 14.18 17.17
C THR A 94 3.25 13.38 16.69
N TYR A 95 3.02 12.41 15.80
CA TYR A 95 4.06 11.54 15.26
C TYR A 95 3.92 11.38 13.75
N HIS A 96 4.97 10.92 13.09
CA HIS A 96 4.92 10.51 11.69
C HIS A 96 5.79 9.26 11.52
N LEU A 97 5.41 8.39 10.60
CA LEU A 97 6.20 7.20 10.31
C LEU A 97 7.39 7.57 9.45
N SER A 98 8.55 6.93 9.70
CA SER A 98 9.75 7.13 8.88
C SER A 98 9.54 6.45 7.52
N PRO A 99 9.49 7.19 6.40
CA PRO A 99 9.16 6.62 5.08
C PRO A 99 10.11 5.51 4.62
N ASN A 100 11.34 5.51 5.12
CA ASN A 100 12.39 4.55 4.75
C ASN A 100 12.37 3.27 5.59
N GLN A 101 11.53 3.19 6.63
CA GLN A 101 11.52 2.05 7.57
C GLN A 101 10.10 1.55 7.87
N VAL A 102 9.12 1.92 7.03
CA VAL A 102 7.72 1.50 7.18
C VAL A 102 7.56 -0.03 7.12
N ASN A 103 8.44 -0.73 6.40
CA ASN A 103 8.43 -2.18 6.32
C ASN A 103 8.60 -2.88 7.68
N LYS A 104 9.25 -2.24 8.65
CA LYS A 104 9.49 -2.83 9.99
C LYS A 104 8.26 -2.84 10.90
N LEU A 105 7.19 -2.15 10.51
CA LEU A 105 5.95 -2.07 11.28
C LEU A 105 4.99 -3.25 11.00
N TYR A 106 5.36 -4.10 10.04
CA TYR A 106 4.67 -5.33 9.65
C TYR A 106 5.48 -6.55 10.07
#